data_AF-A0A8S3Y6A5-F1
#
_entry.id   AF-A0A8S3Y6A5-F1
#
_cell.length_a   1.000
_cell.length_b   1.000
_cell.length_c   1.000
_cell.angle_alpha   90.00
_cell.angle_beta   90.00
_cell.angle_gamma   90.00
#
_symmetry.space_group_name_H-M   'P 1'
#
loop_
_entity.id
_entity.type
_entity.pdbx_description
1 polymer ?
#
loop_
_entity_poly.entity_id
_entity_poly.type
_entity_poly.pdbx_seq_one_letter_code
_entity_poly.pdbx_strand_id
1 'polypeptide(L)'
;MLTRLFELRDEVIQFLDIQKQTELFVEFKTPWVQVIFAYLSDIFDSLNTLNLKLQGGDSNIIHHRDAITAYTEKLQLWKRKILAFNYSCFPKLLAITEEACFKEILDVIDTKNQISNHLQHLTDEFKRYFPDSCNNIMYRLATDPFHVDIDMLPDTLQEQALEIKNDTAAQYDFEKMDKALFWIKYLQDYPSTAEQALKLFLPFSSTYLCEKAFSAVVAIKTKYRSKLDIASDLRCALSSTEPRIGNLVKTMQAHPSH
;
A
#
# COMPACT_ATOMS: atom_id res chain seq x y z
N MET A 1 7.82 14.63 -7.02
CA MET A 1 8.95 15.59 -7.05
C MET A 1 9.94 15.22 -8.15
N LEU A 2 10.57 14.04 -8.12
CA LEU A 2 11.55 13.60 -9.13
C LEU A 2 10.98 13.57 -10.55
N THR A 3 9.75 13.06 -10.73
CA THR A 3 9.02 13.08 -12.01
C THR A 3 8.93 14.48 -12.60
N ARG A 4 8.57 15.47 -11.77
CA ARG A 4 8.47 16.85 -12.22
C ARG A 4 9.82 17.45 -12.58
N LEU A 5 10.86 17.12 -11.82
CA LEU A 5 12.22 17.56 -12.09
C LEU A 5 12.79 16.91 -13.36
N PHE A 6 12.40 15.67 -13.65
CA PHE A 6 12.74 14.95 -14.89
C PHE A 6 12.05 15.54 -16.13
N GLU A 7 10.77 15.86 -16.02
CA GLU A 7 10.02 16.56 -17.07
C GLU A 7 10.61 17.93 -17.40
N LEU A 8 11.12 18.64 -16.40
CA LEU A 8 11.69 19.99 -16.54
C LEU A 8 13.22 19.99 -16.67
N ARG A 9 13.83 18.87 -17.09
CA ARG A 9 15.29 18.71 -17.09
C ARG A 9 16.00 19.77 -17.93
N ASP A 10 15.42 20.16 -19.06
CA ASP A 10 16.02 21.14 -19.97
C ASP A 10 15.96 22.55 -19.39
N GLU A 11 14.83 22.91 -18.76
CA GLU A 11 14.67 24.17 -18.03
C GLU A 11 15.60 24.25 -16.82
N VAL A 12 15.82 23.14 -16.12
CA VAL A 12 16.77 23.06 -15.00
C VAL A 12 18.20 23.27 -15.50
N ILE A 13 18.59 22.64 -16.61
CA ILE A 13 19.90 22.86 -17.23
C ILE A 13 20.10 24.34 -17.58
N GLN A 14 19.11 24.98 -18.20
CA GLN A 14 19.16 26.41 -18.52
C GLN A 14 19.26 27.27 -17.26
N PHE A 15 18.48 26.96 -16.23
CA PHE A 15 18.52 27.68 -14.96
C PHE A 15 19.90 27.58 -14.30
N LEU A 16 20.52 26.40 -14.27
CA LEU A 16 21.85 26.21 -13.69
C LEU A 16 22.93 27.02 -14.42
N ASP A 17 22.82 27.13 -15.74
CA ASP A 17 23.71 27.96 -16.57
C ASP A 17 23.54 29.46 -16.22
N ILE A 18 22.29 29.95 -16.18
CA ILE A 18 21.96 31.34 -15.83
C ILE A 18 22.47 31.70 -14.42
N GLN A 19 22.32 30.78 -13.46
CA GLN A 19 22.79 30.96 -12.08
C GLN A 19 24.29 30.75 -11.90
N LYS A 20 25.03 30.43 -12.99
CA LYS A 20 26.48 30.16 -12.98
C LYS A 20 26.87 29.03 -12.02
N GLN A 21 26.00 28.04 -11.86
CA GLN A 21 26.24 26.84 -11.06
C GLN A 21 26.98 25.80 -11.90
N THR A 22 28.23 26.10 -12.28
CA THR A 22 28.98 25.34 -13.29
C THR A 22 29.14 23.87 -12.93
N GLU A 23 29.42 23.54 -11.66
CA GLU A 23 29.59 22.16 -11.21
C GLU A 23 28.30 21.35 -11.37
N LEU A 24 27.18 21.87 -10.87
CA LEU A 24 25.87 21.23 -10.99
C LEU A 24 25.40 21.16 -12.44
N PHE A 25 25.67 22.19 -13.24
CA PHE A 25 25.34 22.19 -14.67
C PHE A 25 26.05 21.05 -15.40
N VAL A 26 27.37 20.90 -15.19
CA VAL A 26 28.17 19.83 -15.80
C VAL A 26 27.65 18.48 -15.34
N GLU A 27 27.48 18.29 -14.02
CA GLU A 27 27.04 17.01 -13.45
C GLU A 27 25.64 16.62 -13.93
N PHE A 28 24.68 17.55 -13.89
CA PHE A 28 23.30 17.27 -14.29
C PHE A 28 23.21 16.96 -15.79
N LYS A 29 24.04 17.57 -16.63
CA LYS A 29 24.10 17.28 -18.07
C LYS A 29 24.84 15.98 -18.38
N THR A 30 25.60 15.42 -17.44
CA THR A 30 26.32 14.16 -17.64
C THR A 30 25.36 13.07 -18.09
N PRO A 31 25.62 12.39 -19.22
CA PRO A 31 24.67 11.45 -19.77
C PRO A 31 24.26 10.30 -18.84
N TRP A 32 25.20 9.79 -18.05
CA TRP A 32 24.95 8.80 -17.01
C TRP A 32 23.96 9.28 -15.94
N VAL A 33 24.09 10.54 -15.50
CA VAL A 33 23.22 11.14 -14.48
C VAL A 33 21.78 11.21 -14.99
N GLN A 34 21.57 11.59 -16.26
CA GLN A 34 20.24 11.62 -16.88
C GLN A 34 19.60 10.22 -16.95
N VAL A 35 20.38 9.18 -17.27
CA VAL A 35 19.91 7.79 -17.28
C VAL A 35 19.46 7.33 -15.88
N ILE A 36 20.29 7.54 -14.86
CA ILE A 36 19.94 7.19 -13.47
C ILE A 36 18.75 8.01 -13.00
N PHE A 37 18.67 9.28 -13.40
CA PHE A 37 17.59 10.16 -13.01
C PHE A 37 16.24 9.72 -13.58
N ALA A 38 16.19 9.32 -14.85
CA ALA A 38 15.01 8.72 -15.46
C ALA A 38 14.58 7.44 -14.73
N TYR A 39 15.54 6.54 -14.48
CA TYR A 39 15.31 5.29 -13.78
C TYR A 39 14.74 5.51 -12.36
N LEU A 40 15.38 6.39 -11.57
CA LEU A 40 14.91 6.70 -10.22
C LEU A 40 13.51 7.34 -10.27
N SER A 41 13.25 8.23 -11.22
CA SER A 41 11.91 8.81 -11.37
C SER A 41 10.84 7.74 -11.62
N ASP A 42 11.12 6.71 -12.42
CA ASP A 42 10.19 5.58 -12.61
C ASP A 42 10.03 4.72 -11.35
N ILE A 43 11.11 4.46 -10.60
CA ILE A 43 11.05 3.75 -9.32
C ILE A 43 10.18 4.51 -8.31
N PHE A 44 10.36 5.82 -8.18
CA PHE A 44 9.60 6.63 -7.24
C PHE A 44 8.11 6.71 -7.60
N ASP A 45 7.76 6.81 -8.88
CA ASP A 45 6.35 6.75 -9.31
C ASP A 45 5.71 5.39 -8.99
N SER A 46 6.47 4.31 -9.20
CA SER A 46 6.00 2.97 -8.86
C SER A 46 5.84 2.77 -7.35
N LEU A 47 6.79 3.27 -6.55
CA LEU A 47 6.70 3.26 -5.09
C LEU A 47 5.51 4.09 -4.60
N ASN A 48 5.25 5.25 -5.21
CA ASN A 48 4.08 6.06 -4.89
C ASN A 48 2.78 5.32 -5.22
N THR A 49 2.73 4.60 -6.35
CA THR A 49 1.60 3.75 -6.71
C THR A 49 1.36 2.64 -5.68
N LEU A 50 2.42 1.99 -5.20
CA LEU A 50 2.31 1.02 -4.10
C LEU A 50 1.82 1.71 -2.82
N ASN A 51 2.42 2.83 -2.44
CA ASN A 51 2.07 3.57 -1.23
C ASN A 51 0.60 3.97 -1.20
N LEU A 52 0.04 4.43 -2.32
CA LEU A 52 -1.39 4.72 -2.44
C LEU A 52 -2.27 3.48 -2.24
N LYS A 53 -1.83 2.28 -2.65
CA LYS A 53 -2.54 1.02 -2.37
C LYS A 53 -2.44 0.59 -0.91
N LEU A 54 -1.40 1.03 -0.20
CA LEU A 54 -1.19 0.76 1.22
C LEU A 54 -1.83 1.83 2.12
N GLN A 55 -2.51 2.80 1.52
CA GLN A 55 -3.22 3.88 2.19
C GLN A 55 -4.73 3.76 1.94
N GLY A 56 -5.51 4.27 2.88
CA GLY A 56 -6.97 4.31 2.78
C GLY A 56 -7.68 3.60 3.93
N GLY A 57 -8.99 3.85 4.05
CA GLY A 57 -9.81 3.34 5.14
C GLY A 57 -10.31 1.90 4.95
N ASP A 58 -10.43 1.44 3.70
CA ASP A 58 -11.10 0.18 3.36
C ASP A 58 -10.11 -0.96 3.05
N SER A 59 -8.87 -0.85 3.54
CA SER A 59 -7.82 -1.85 3.30
C SER A 59 -7.48 -2.62 4.57
N ASN A 60 -7.27 -3.94 4.44
CA ASN A 60 -6.88 -4.83 5.54
C ASN A 60 -5.47 -5.38 5.32
N ILE A 61 -4.95 -6.10 6.31
CA ILE A 61 -3.58 -6.63 6.26
C ILE A 61 -3.36 -7.60 5.09
N ILE A 62 -4.41 -8.30 4.65
CA ILE A 62 -4.37 -9.23 3.51
C ILE A 62 -4.12 -8.45 2.23
N HIS A 63 -4.87 -7.38 1.98
CA HIS A 63 -4.67 -6.53 0.80
C HIS A 63 -3.28 -5.88 0.78
N HIS A 64 -2.80 -5.38 1.92
CA HIS A 64 -1.46 -4.80 2.01
C HIS A 64 -0.37 -5.83 1.72
N ARG A 65 -0.51 -7.02 2.32
CA ARG A 65 0.41 -8.13 2.08
C ARG A 65 0.43 -8.52 0.62
N ASP A 66 -0.72 -8.76 0.00
CA ASP A 66 -0.82 -9.16 -1.40
C ASP A 66 -0.19 -8.10 -2.32
N ALA A 67 -0.41 -6.81 -2.03
CA ALA A 67 0.20 -5.70 -2.76
C ALA A 67 1.73 -5.67 -2.62
N ILE A 68 2.26 -5.89 -1.41
CA ILE A 68 3.71 -5.93 -1.14
C ILE A 68 4.35 -7.16 -1.78
N THR A 69 3.73 -8.33 -1.68
CA THR A 69 4.20 -9.58 -2.31
C THR A 69 4.26 -9.39 -3.83
N ALA A 70 3.17 -8.90 -4.45
CA ALA A 70 3.15 -8.63 -5.89
C ALA A 70 4.21 -7.61 -6.30
N TYR A 71 4.45 -6.57 -5.49
CA TYR A 71 5.50 -5.58 -5.77
C TYR A 71 6.90 -6.18 -5.69
N THR A 72 7.17 -7.01 -4.68
CA THR A 72 8.45 -7.68 -4.49
C THR A 72 8.75 -8.61 -5.67
N GLU A 73 7.76 -9.37 -6.14
CA GLU A 73 7.87 -10.19 -7.37
C GLU A 73 8.09 -9.32 -8.62
N LYS A 74 7.44 -8.14 -8.69
CA LYS A 74 7.62 -7.19 -9.78
C LYS A 74 9.07 -6.67 -9.85
N LEU A 75 9.71 -6.37 -8.72
CA LEU A 75 11.12 -5.97 -8.66
C LEU A 75 12.04 -7.06 -9.25
N GLN A 76 11.78 -8.31 -8.92
CA GLN A 76 12.52 -9.46 -9.46
C GLN A 76 12.30 -9.63 -10.97
N LEU A 77 11.07 -9.44 -11.45
CA LEU A 77 10.77 -9.42 -12.88
C LEU A 77 11.54 -8.29 -13.60
N TRP A 78 11.56 -7.10 -13.02
CA TRP A 78 12.27 -5.95 -13.60
C TRP A 78 13.77 -6.18 -13.66
N LYS A 79 14.36 -6.79 -12.63
CA LYS A 79 15.76 -7.19 -12.64
C LYS A 79 16.06 -8.10 -13.83
N ARG A 80 15.26 -9.16 -14.03
CA ARG A 80 15.40 -10.08 -15.18
C ARG A 80 15.29 -9.34 -16.52
N LYS A 81 14.35 -8.39 -16.64
CA LYS A 81 14.17 -7.59 -17.86
C LYS A 81 15.37 -6.67 -18.14
N ILE A 82 15.87 -5.96 -17.13
CA ILE A 82 17.07 -5.13 -17.25
C ILE A 82 18.27 -5.98 -17.69
N LEU A 83 18.44 -7.17 -17.09
CA LEU A 83 19.50 -8.10 -17.50
C LEU A 83 19.37 -8.57 -18.96
N ALA A 84 18.16 -8.53 -19.54
CA ALA A 84 17.88 -8.85 -20.94
C ALA A 84 17.80 -7.62 -21.86
N PHE A 85 18.32 -6.45 -21.43
CA PHE A 85 18.27 -5.19 -22.18
C PHE A 85 16.83 -4.73 -22.52
N ASN A 86 15.87 -5.09 -21.66
CA ASN A 86 14.48 -4.72 -21.83
C ASN A 86 14.06 -3.66 -20.79
N TYR A 87 13.94 -2.42 -21.26
CA TYR A 87 13.58 -1.26 -20.44
C TYR A 87 12.08 -0.96 -20.39
N SER A 88 11.21 -1.82 -20.96
CA SER A 88 9.75 -1.61 -21.05
C SER A 88 9.02 -1.35 -19.74
N CYS A 89 9.64 -1.68 -18.59
CA CYS A 89 9.06 -1.45 -17.28
C CYS A 89 9.34 -0.05 -16.71
N PHE A 90 10.16 0.73 -17.38
CA PHE A 90 10.62 2.05 -16.96
C PHE A 90 10.36 3.04 -18.11
N PRO A 91 9.16 3.64 -18.19
CA PRO A 91 8.77 4.47 -19.33
C PRO A 91 9.69 5.67 -19.57
N LYS A 92 10.16 6.35 -18.52
CA LYS A 92 11.06 7.50 -18.67
C LYS A 92 12.46 7.06 -19.06
N LEU A 93 12.93 5.96 -18.48
CA LEU A 93 14.21 5.36 -18.89
C LEU A 93 14.17 4.94 -20.37
N LEU A 94 13.07 4.30 -20.79
CA LEU A 94 12.84 3.92 -22.18
C LEU A 94 12.82 5.14 -23.10
N ALA A 95 12.16 6.23 -22.72
CA ALA A 95 12.15 7.46 -23.51
C ALA A 95 13.57 8.02 -23.74
N ILE A 96 14.45 7.97 -22.71
CA ILE A 96 15.87 8.35 -22.88
C ILE A 96 16.63 7.37 -23.76
N THR A 97 16.29 6.08 -23.76
CA THR A 97 16.97 5.09 -24.64
C THR A 97 16.76 5.36 -26.13
N GLU A 98 15.68 6.06 -26.49
CA GLU A 98 15.37 6.45 -27.87
C GLU A 98 16.17 7.67 -28.34
N GLU A 99 16.70 8.46 -27.41
CA GLU A 99 17.59 9.57 -27.69
C GLU A 99 19.00 9.04 -28.04
N ALA A 100 19.46 9.30 -29.27
CA ALA A 100 20.68 8.69 -29.84
C ALA A 100 21.94 8.88 -28.97
N CYS A 101 22.02 9.95 -28.20
CA CYS A 101 23.14 10.26 -27.30
C CYS A 101 23.23 9.38 -26.05
N PHE A 102 22.19 8.61 -25.70
CA PHE A 102 22.16 7.78 -24.49
C PHE A 102 22.23 6.28 -24.77
N LYS A 103 22.00 5.87 -26.03
CA LYS A 103 21.97 4.46 -26.43
C LYS A 103 23.26 3.71 -26.07
N GLU A 104 24.41 4.33 -26.34
CA GLU A 104 25.72 3.75 -26.03
C GLU A 104 25.93 3.53 -24.52
N ILE A 105 25.35 4.35 -23.66
CA ILE A 105 25.52 4.27 -22.20
C ILE A 105 24.64 3.19 -21.59
N LEU A 106 23.45 2.99 -22.15
CA LEU A 106 22.52 1.94 -21.73
C LEU A 106 22.96 0.55 -22.18
N ASP A 107 23.74 0.46 -23.25
CA ASP A 107 24.35 -0.79 -23.71
C ASP A 107 25.62 -1.15 -22.93
N VAL A 108 26.12 -0.26 -22.05
CA VAL A 108 27.23 -0.56 -21.15
C VAL A 108 26.80 -1.56 -20.07
N ILE A 109 27.55 -2.66 -19.97
CA ILE A 109 27.32 -3.73 -18.98
C ILE A 109 27.28 -3.19 -17.54
N ASP A 110 28.09 -2.17 -17.24
CA ASP A 110 28.16 -1.55 -15.93
C ASP A 110 26.83 -0.88 -15.51
N THR A 111 26.22 -0.07 -16.39
CA THR A 111 24.90 0.55 -16.21
C THR A 111 23.84 -0.47 -15.79
N LYS A 112 23.77 -1.57 -16.55
CA LYS A 112 22.84 -2.67 -16.30
C LYS A 112 23.09 -3.33 -14.95
N ASN A 113 24.34 -3.56 -14.60
CA ASN A 113 24.72 -4.16 -13.33
C ASN A 113 24.34 -3.25 -12.16
N GLN A 114 24.56 -1.94 -12.27
CA GLN A 114 24.16 -0.98 -11.23
C GLN A 114 22.65 -0.97 -11.00
N ILE A 115 21.85 -0.87 -12.07
CA ILE A 115 20.38 -0.92 -11.98
C ILE A 115 19.90 -2.27 -11.42
N SER A 116 20.45 -3.38 -11.90
CA SER A 116 20.12 -4.73 -11.44
C SER A 116 20.45 -4.92 -9.95
N ASN A 117 21.61 -4.42 -9.51
CA ASN A 117 22.03 -4.48 -8.11
C ASN A 117 21.11 -3.63 -7.23
N HIS A 118 20.76 -2.42 -7.65
CA HIS A 118 19.81 -1.59 -6.92
C HIS A 118 18.44 -2.27 -6.79
N LEU A 119 17.90 -2.88 -7.86
CA LEU A 119 16.66 -3.64 -7.80
C LEU A 119 16.75 -4.85 -6.85
N GLN A 120 17.91 -5.52 -6.80
CA GLN A 120 18.14 -6.60 -5.85
C GLN A 120 18.13 -6.09 -4.41
N HIS A 121 18.90 -5.03 -4.11
CA HIS A 121 18.93 -4.42 -2.78
C HIS A 121 17.54 -3.94 -2.34
N LEU A 122 16.78 -3.32 -3.24
CA LEU A 122 15.41 -2.91 -2.95
C LEU A 122 14.53 -4.13 -2.62
N THR A 123 14.64 -5.21 -3.38
CA THR A 123 13.93 -6.47 -3.08
C THR A 123 14.30 -7.00 -1.70
N ASP A 124 15.59 -7.01 -1.37
CA ASP A 124 16.09 -7.53 -0.09
C ASP A 124 15.58 -6.67 1.08
N GLU A 125 15.53 -5.35 0.92
CA GLU A 125 14.93 -4.45 1.90
C GLU A 125 13.42 -4.70 2.05
N PHE A 126 12.67 -4.89 0.95
CA PHE A 126 11.25 -5.26 1.05
C PHE A 126 11.06 -6.58 1.82
N LYS A 127 11.88 -7.60 1.55
CA LYS A 127 11.84 -8.87 2.28
C LYS A 127 12.25 -8.74 3.74
N ARG A 128 13.14 -7.80 4.06
CA ARG A 128 13.58 -7.50 5.42
C ARG A 128 12.48 -6.80 6.22
N TYR A 129 11.86 -5.76 5.66
CA TYR A 129 10.78 -5.00 6.32
C TYR A 129 9.46 -5.77 6.35
N PHE A 130 9.18 -6.57 5.32
CA PHE A 130 7.97 -7.36 5.17
C PHE A 130 8.35 -8.83 4.95
N PRO A 131 8.84 -9.52 6.00
CA PRO A 131 9.23 -10.90 5.88
C PRO A 131 8.04 -11.74 5.41
N ASP A 132 8.31 -12.63 4.45
CA ASP A 132 7.33 -13.58 3.94
C ASP A 132 6.88 -14.48 5.08
N SER A 133 5.73 -14.16 5.65
CA SER A 133 4.95 -15.10 6.43
C SER A 133 4.17 -16.05 5.50
N CYS A 134 4.67 -16.33 4.29
CA CYS A 134 4.00 -17.12 3.23
C CYS A 134 3.74 -18.58 3.61
N ASN A 135 4.40 -19.06 4.66
CA ASN A 135 4.08 -20.34 5.29
C ASN A 135 3.21 -20.20 6.55
N ASN A 136 2.64 -19.02 6.80
CA ASN A 136 1.72 -18.87 7.90
C ASN A 136 0.41 -19.55 7.52
N ILE A 137 0.28 -20.79 7.93
CA ILE A 137 -0.92 -21.61 7.79
C ILE A 137 -2.17 -20.87 8.29
N MET A 138 -2.04 -19.96 9.26
CA MET A 138 -3.14 -19.12 9.76
C MET A 138 -3.63 -18.11 8.72
N TYR A 139 -2.74 -17.59 7.87
CA TYR A 139 -3.14 -16.74 6.76
C TYR A 139 -3.96 -17.53 5.74
N ARG A 140 -3.52 -18.74 5.40
CA ARG A 140 -4.26 -19.62 4.50
C ARG A 140 -5.61 -20.01 5.08
N LEU A 141 -5.65 -20.35 6.36
CA LEU A 141 -6.89 -20.61 7.09
C LEU A 141 -7.89 -19.46 6.93
N ALA A 142 -7.45 -18.20 7.09
CA ALA A 142 -8.32 -17.04 7.01
C ALA A 142 -8.72 -16.64 5.58
N THR A 143 -7.91 -16.96 4.58
CA THR A 143 -8.08 -16.49 3.19
C THR A 143 -8.61 -17.55 2.22
N ASP A 144 -8.44 -18.82 2.56
CA ASP A 144 -8.87 -20.01 1.81
C ASP A 144 -8.94 -21.24 2.74
N PRO A 145 -9.93 -21.30 3.66
CA PRO A 145 -10.07 -22.39 4.62
C PRO A 145 -10.36 -23.75 3.97
N PHE A 146 -10.90 -23.78 2.74
CA PHE A 146 -11.31 -25.01 2.05
C PHE A 146 -10.13 -25.79 1.45
N HIS A 147 -8.99 -25.13 1.22
CA HIS A 147 -7.77 -25.76 0.69
C HIS A 147 -6.60 -25.71 1.66
N VAL A 148 -6.86 -25.42 2.94
CA VAL A 148 -5.84 -25.45 3.99
C VAL A 148 -5.36 -26.89 4.25
N ASP A 149 -4.08 -27.02 4.53
CA ASP A 149 -3.48 -28.27 5.00
C ASP A 149 -3.73 -28.39 6.51
N ILE A 150 -4.55 -29.38 6.89
CA ILE A 150 -5.03 -29.54 8.26
C ILE A 150 -3.87 -29.96 9.18
N ASP A 151 -2.93 -30.77 8.68
CA ASP A 151 -1.82 -31.31 9.48
C ASP A 151 -0.80 -30.24 9.86
N MET A 152 -0.81 -29.11 9.15
CA MET A 152 0.04 -27.94 9.46
C MET A 152 -0.61 -26.99 10.48
N LEU A 153 -1.89 -27.17 10.82
CA LEU A 153 -2.58 -26.35 11.81
C LEU A 153 -2.29 -26.84 13.24
N PRO A 154 -2.31 -25.94 14.24
CA PRO A 154 -2.34 -26.35 15.64
C PRO A 154 -3.50 -27.31 15.94
N ASP A 155 -3.26 -28.34 16.74
CA ASP A 155 -4.24 -29.38 17.11
C ASP A 155 -5.59 -28.80 17.55
N THR A 156 -5.57 -27.67 18.27
CA THR A 156 -6.77 -26.97 18.76
C THR A 156 -7.70 -26.45 17.65
N LEU A 157 -7.22 -26.37 16.40
CA LEU A 157 -7.97 -25.86 15.25
C LEU A 157 -8.34 -26.95 14.24
N GLN A 158 -7.67 -28.11 14.29
CA GLN A 158 -7.75 -29.11 13.22
C GLN A 158 -9.16 -29.65 13.00
N GLU A 159 -9.88 -30.00 14.07
CA GLU A 159 -11.25 -30.53 13.97
C GLU A 159 -12.19 -29.52 13.30
N GLN A 160 -12.26 -28.29 13.82
CA GLN A 160 -13.12 -27.25 13.23
C GLN A 160 -12.69 -26.83 11.83
N ALA A 161 -11.38 -26.80 11.56
CA ALA A 161 -10.87 -26.54 10.22
C ALA A 161 -11.27 -27.66 9.24
N LEU A 162 -11.33 -28.91 9.68
CA LEU A 162 -11.82 -30.04 8.88
C LEU A 162 -13.33 -29.94 8.64
N GLU A 163 -14.10 -29.54 9.65
CA GLU A 163 -15.55 -29.35 9.52
C GLU A 163 -15.88 -28.24 8.51
N ILE A 164 -15.32 -27.03 8.68
CA ILE A 164 -15.59 -25.90 7.77
C ILE A 164 -15.08 -26.18 6.36
N LYS A 165 -13.96 -26.89 6.20
CA LYS A 165 -13.41 -27.30 4.91
C LYS A 165 -14.39 -28.18 4.11
N ASN A 166 -15.25 -28.93 4.79
CA ASN A 166 -16.26 -29.79 4.16
C ASN A 166 -17.68 -29.18 4.20
N ASP A 167 -17.85 -27.94 4.69
CA ASP A 167 -19.14 -27.25 4.69
C ASP A 167 -19.38 -26.52 3.35
N THR A 168 -20.23 -27.12 2.52
CA THR A 168 -20.63 -26.56 1.22
C THR A 168 -21.39 -25.23 1.32
N ALA A 169 -22.15 -25.01 2.39
CA ALA A 169 -22.86 -23.75 2.59
C ALA A 169 -21.88 -22.63 2.94
N ALA A 170 -20.92 -22.93 3.83
CA ALA A 170 -19.82 -22.02 4.13
C ALA A 170 -19.00 -21.69 2.88
N GLN A 171 -18.70 -22.67 2.03
CA GLN A 171 -17.98 -22.43 0.78
C GLN A 171 -18.73 -21.47 -0.15
N TYR A 172 -20.03 -21.69 -0.35
CA TYR A 172 -20.86 -20.80 -1.15
C TYR A 172 -20.85 -19.37 -0.60
N ASP A 173 -21.05 -19.23 0.71
CA ASP A 173 -21.06 -17.93 1.37
C ASP A 173 -19.72 -17.21 1.25
N PHE A 174 -18.61 -17.92 1.44
CA PHE A 174 -17.26 -17.39 1.34
C PHE A 174 -16.98 -16.75 -0.03
N GLU A 175 -17.49 -17.33 -1.12
CA GLU A 175 -17.35 -16.78 -2.46
C GLU A 175 -18.23 -15.55 -2.73
N LYS A 176 -19.31 -15.36 -1.94
CA LYS A 176 -20.34 -14.35 -2.18
C LYS A 176 -20.27 -13.15 -1.24
N MET A 177 -19.52 -13.22 -0.15
CA MET A 177 -19.43 -12.14 0.84
C MET A 177 -18.00 -11.73 1.14
N ASP A 178 -17.87 -10.60 1.84
CA ASP A 178 -16.58 -10.17 2.35
C ASP A 178 -16.03 -11.20 3.38
N LYS A 179 -14.72 -11.45 3.32
CA LYS A 179 -14.07 -12.48 4.14
C LYS A 179 -14.20 -12.19 5.64
N ALA A 180 -14.12 -10.93 6.07
CA ALA A 180 -14.28 -10.60 7.48
C ALA A 180 -15.72 -10.85 7.94
N LEU A 181 -16.71 -10.49 7.12
CA LEU A 181 -18.13 -10.77 7.40
C LEU A 181 -18.43 -12.27 7.42
N PHE A 182 -17.81 -13.05 6.54
CA PHE A 182 -17.90 -14.51 6.56
C PHE A 182 -17.47 -15.08 7.91
N TRP A 183 -16.28 -14.70 8.39
CA TRP A 183 -15.77 -15.21 9.67
C TRP A 183 -16.61 -14.76 10.87
N ILE A 184 -17.23 -13.58 10.80
CA ILE A 184 -18.20 -13.13 11.81
C ILE A 184 -19.46 -14.00 11.79
N LYS A 185 -20.00 -14.32 10.61
CA LYS A 185 -21.21 -15.14 10.46
C LYS A 185 -21.01 -16.53 11.05
N TYR A 186 -19.87 -17.16 10.75
CA TYR A 186 -19.55 -18.54 11.15
C TYR A 186 -18.84 -18.65 12.51
N LEU A 187 -18.75 -17.55 13.27
CA LEU A 187 -18.09 -17.52 14.57
C LEU A 187 -18.75 -18.45 15.61
N GLN A 188 -20.07 -18.65 15.52
CA GLN A 188 -20.79 -19.54 16.44
C GLN A 188 -20.60 -21.02 16.11
N ASP A 189 -20.50 -21.34 14.82
CA ASP A 189 -20.37 -22.72 14.35
C ASP A 189 -18.92 -23.22 14.46
N TYR A 190 -17.94 -22.34 14.15
CA TYR A 190 -16.51 -22.67 14.14
C TYR A 190 -15.67 -21.68 14.97
N PRO A 191 -15.95 -21.52 16.29
CA PRO A 191 -15.37 -20.44 17.10
C PRO A 191 -13.84 -20.39 17.11
N SER A 192 -13.15 -21.52 17.30
CA SER A 192 -11.68 -21.54 17.37
C SER A 192 -11.05 -21.13 16.04
N THR A 193 -11.56 -21.65 14.92
CA THR A 193 -11.05 -21.31 13.58
C THR A 193 -11.39 -19.87 13.21
N ALA A 194 -12.63 -19.44 13.45
CA ALA A 194 -13.11 -18.10 13.13
C ALA A 194 -12.41 -17.02 13.95
N GLU A 195 -12.20 -17.22 15.26
CA GLU A 195 -11.44 -16.28 16.09
C GLU A 195 -10.03 -16.07 15.56
N GLN A 196 -9.35 -17.15 15.16
CA GLN A 196 -8.00 -17.05 14.62
C GLN A 196 -7.96 -16.34 13.28
N ALA A 197 -8.94 -16.59 12.42
CA ALA A 197 -9.06 -15.84 11.16
C ALA A 197 -9.33 -14.35 11.41
N LEU A 198 -10.25 -14.02 12.33
CA LEU A 198 -10.61 -12.64 12.67
C LEU A 198 -9.44 -11.84 13.24
N LYS A 199 -8.50 -12.47 13.97
CA LYS A 199 -7.26 -11.80 14.42
C LYS A 199 -6.43 -11.22 13.27
N LEU A 200 -6.58 -11.71 12.04
CA LEU A 200 -5.93 -11.10 10.86
C LEU A 200 -6.72 -9.90 10.31
N PHE A 201 -8.04 -9.88 10.45
CA PHE A 201 -8.88 -8.80 9.93
C PHE A 201 -9.04 -7.62 10.89
N LEU A 202 -8.86 -7.84 12.19
CA LEU A 202 -9.06 -6.81 13.23
C LEU A 202 -8.02 -5.67 13.24
N PRO A 203 -6.72 -5.90 13.01
CA PRO A 203 -5.73 -4.84 13.08
C PRO A 203 -5.92 -3.81 11.97
N PHE A 204 -5.76 -2.52 12.31
CA PHE A 204 -5.67 -1.48 11.29
C PHE A 204 -4.38 -1.68 10.49
N SER A 205 -4.55 -1.76 9.19
CA SER A 205 -3.46 -2.03 8.23
C SER A 205 -2.59 -0.80 7.96
N SER A 206 -3.06 0.39 8.37
CA SER A 206 -2.37 1.68 8.27
C SER A 206 -2.73 2.60 9.45
N THR A 207 -1.96 3.67 9.62
CA THR A 207 -2.25 4.76 10.56
C THR A 207 -3.32 5.71 10.06
N TYR A 208 -3.94 5.47 8.88
CA TYR A 208 -4.88 6.39 8.24
C TYR A 208 -6.03 6.81 9.16
N LEU A 209 -6.67 5.87 9.86
CA LEU A 209 -7.75 6.20 10.79
C LEU A 209 -7.26 7.04 11.99
N CYS A 210 -6.04 6.77 12.47
CA CYS A 210 -5.39 7.58 13.50
C CYS A 210 -5.08 8.99 12.98
N GLU A 211 -4.53 9.13 11.78
CA GLU A 211 -4.21 10.40 11.13
C GLU A 211 -5.48 11.22 10.84
N LYS A 212 -6.56 10.57 10.41
CA LYS A 212 -7.88 11.17 10.24
C LYS A 212 -8.41 11.68 11.58
N ALA A 213 -8.28 10.88 12.64
CA ALA A 213 -8.64 11.29 14.00
C ALA A 213 -7.84 12.50 14.48
N PHE A 214 -6.51 12.50 14.32
CA PHE A 214 -5.67 13.64 14.68
C PHE A 214 -6.00 14.89 13.87
N SER A 215 -6.25 14.75 12.57
CA SER A 215 -6.66 15.87 11.70
C SER A 215 -8.00 16.47 12.17
N ALA A 216 -8.96 15.62 12.56
CA ALA A 216 -10.21 16.07 13.16
C ALA A 216 -9.97 16.79 14.49
N VAL A 217 -9.10 16.27 15.37
CA VAL A 217 -8.72 16.96 16.62
C VAL A 217 -8.15 18.34 16.31
N VAL A 218 -7.23 18.46 15.36
CA VAL A 218 -6.62 19.75 14.98
C VAL A 218 -7.67 20.74 14.48
N ALA A 219 -8.62 20.28 13.66
CA ALA A 219 -9.71 21.12 13.17
C ALA A 219 -10.69 21.56 14.28
N ILE A 220 -11.02 20.66 15.21
CA ILE A 220 -11.92 20.92 16.34
C ILE A 220 -11.26 21.80 17.40
N LYS A 221 -9.94 21.71 17.53
CA LYS A 221 -9.12 22.49 18.49
C LYS A 221 -9.01 23.94 18.02
N THR A 222 -9.96 24.76 18.46
CA THR A 222 -9.92 26.22 18.24
C THR A 222 -9.29 26.95 19.43
N LYS A 223 -8.69 28.13 19.16
CA LYS A 223 -8.03 28.98 20.17
C LYS A 223 -8.96 29.44 21.30
N TYR A 224 -10.28 29.43 21.07
CA TYR A 224 -11.30 29.96 21.98
C TYR A 224 -11.91 28.91 22.92
N ARG A 225 -11.49 27.65 22.82
CA ARG A 225 -12.03 26.55 23.64
C ARG A 225 -11.22 26.42 24.94
N SER A 226 -11.83 26.78 26.07
CA SER A 226 -11.19 26.74 27.39
C SER A 226 -11.12 25.35 28.03
N LYS A 227 -11.89 24.38 27.52
CA LYS A 227 -11.86 22.97 27.95
C LYS A 227 -11.93 22.03 26.73
N LEU A 228 -11.01 21.09 26.65
CA LEU A 228 -10.92 20.12 25.56
C LEU A 228 -11.79 18.89 25.88
N ASP A 229 -13.10 19.03 25.74
CA ASP A 229 -14.05 17.91 25.69
C ASP A 229 -14.55 17.75 24.25
N ILE A 230 -13.95 16.81 23.53
CA ILE A 230 -14.12 16.65 22.07
C ILE A 230 -14.58 15.25 21.68
N ALA A 231 -14.92 14.39 22.65
CA ALA A 231 -15.26 12.99 22.38
C ALA A 231 -16.48 12.86 21.46
N SER A 232 -17.54 13.63 21.74
CA SER A 232 -18.76 13.69 20.92
C SER A 232 -18.49 14.27 19.53
N ASP A 233 -17.70 15.34 19.46
CA ASP A 233 -17.34 16.00 18.20
C ASP A 233 -16.53 15.07 17.30
N LEU A 234 -15.54 14.37 17.88
CA LEU A 234 -14.74 13.37 17.17
C LEU A 234 -15.58 12.21 16.67
N ARG A 235 -16.50 11.70 17.50
CA ARG A 235 -17.42 10.63 17.07
C ARG A 235 -18.25 11.08 15.87
N CYS A 236 -18.74 12.32 15.87
CA CYS A 236 -19.49 12.86 14.75
C CYS A 236 -18.61 13.07 13.50
N ALA A 237 -17.38 13.57 13.67
CA ALA A 237 -16.47 13.88 12.57
C ALA A 237 -15.87 12.62 11.91
N LEU A 238 -15.72 11.53 12.66
CA LEU A 238 -15.07 10.31 12.19
C LEU A 238 -16.05 9.22 11.75
N SER A 239 -17.29 9.27 12.22
CA SER A 239 -18.32 8.28 11.86
C SER A 239 -18.70 8.36 10.38
N SER A 240 -18.81 7.19 9.75
CA SER A 240 -19.44 7.01 8.44
C SER A 240 -20.95 6.76 8.54
N THR A 241 -21.50 6.67 9.76
CA THR A 241 -22.93 6.45 9.98
C THR A 241 -23.69 7.74 9.77
N GLU A 242 -24.70 7.72 8.90
CA GLU A 242 -25.57 8.88 8.71
C GLU A 242 -26.36 9.18 9.99
N PRO A 243 -26.33 10.43 10.48
CA PRO A 243 -27.11 10.82 11.64
C PRO A 243 -28.61 10.75 11.31
N ARG A 244 -29.40 10.17 12.23
CA ARG A 244 -30.86 10.09 12.10
C ARG A 244 -31.52 11.43 12.40
N ILE A 245 -31.22 12.47 11.62
CA ILE A 245 -31.66 13.86 11.83
C ILE A 245 -33.18 13.94 11.98
N GLY A 246 -33.94 13.20 11.16
CA GLY A 246 -35.39 13.17 11.24
C GLY A 246 -35.93 12.69 12.59
N ASN A 247 -35.25 11.77 13.27
CA ASN A 247 -35.63 11.32 14.62
C ASN A 247 -35.23 12.37 15.67
N LEU A 248 -34.05 12.97 15.53
CA LEU A 248 -33.57 14.01 16.45
C LEU A 248 -34.49 15.24 16.44
N VAL A 249 -34.91 15.69 15.25
CA VAL A 249 -35.84 16.82 15.09
C VAL A 249 -37.19 16.53 15.75
N LYS A 250 -37.74 15.31 15.60
CA LYS A 250 -39.00 14.91 16.26
C LYS A 250 -38.93 14.94 17.78
N THR A 251 -37.76 14.67 18.36
CA THR A 251 -37.54 14.70 19.82
C THR A 251 -37.14 16.06 20.35
N MET A 252 -36.86 17.04 19.48
CA MET A 252 -36.42 18.38 19.90
C MET A 252 -37.63 19.22 20.32
N GLN A 253 -37.60 19.72 21.57
CA GLN A 253 -38.58 20.69 22.03
C GLN A 253 -38.26 22.04 21.38
N ALA A 254 -39.17 22.58 20.58
CA ALA A 254 -39.00 23.90 20.00
C ALA A 254 -38.97 24.93 21.15
N HIS A 255 -37.88 25.69 21.27
CA HIS A 255 -37.84 26.87 22.11
C HIS A 255 -38.33 28.06 21.27
N PRO A 256 -39.60 28.49 21.41
CA PRO A 256 -40.01 29.74 20.80
C PRO A 256 -39.20 30.87 21.44
N SER A 257 -38.58 31.69 20.59
CA SER A 257 -37.99 32.96 20.99
C SER A 257 -39.09 33.87 21.58
N HIS A 258 -38.80 34.47 22.74
CA HIS A 258 -39.65 35.47 23.37
C HIS A 258 -39.70 36.78 22.58
#